data_AF-A7SGG6-F1
#
_entry.id   AF-A7SGG6-F1
#
_cell.length_a   1.000
_cell.length_b   1.000
_cell.length_c   1.000
_cell.angle_alpha   90.00
_cell.angle_beta   90.00
_cell.angle_gamma   90.00
#
_symmetry.space_group_name_H-M   'P 1'
#
loop_
_entity.id
_entity.type
_entity.pdbx_description
1 polymer ?
#
loop_
_entity_poly.entity_id
_entity_poly.type
_entity_poly.pdbx_seq_one_letter_code
_entity_poly.pdbx_strand_id
1 'polypeptide(L)'
;HSKDPNNKDHHIHSKDPDNKDQHIHSKDPNNKDRHIHSKDRDNKDHHIHSKDPDNKDPHIHSKHPDNKDHHIHSKDPDNKDHHIHSKDPDNKDQHIHSKDPNNKDHHIH
;
A
#
# COMPACT_ATOMS: atom_id res chain seq x y z
N HIS A 1 20.75 -1.08 5.82
CA HIS A 1 20.21 0.06 6.58
C HIS A 1 20.85 1.34 6.09
N SER A 2 20.22 2.07 5.17
CA SER A 2 20.55 3.45 4.87
C SER A 2 19.50 4.31 5.56
N LYS A 3 19.90 5.16 6.50
CA LYS A 3 19.05 6.16 7.14
C LYS A 3 19.35 7.48 6.44
N ASP A 4 18.86 7.63 5.22
CA ASP A 4 18.80 8.94 4.59
C ASP A 4 17.47 9.57 5.02
N PRO A 5 17.47 10.63 5.84
CA PRO A 5 16.24 11.18 6.43
C PRO A 5 15.34 11.90 5.42
N ASN A 6 15.79 12.07 4.17
CA ASN A 6 15.02 12.60 3.06
C ASN A 6 15.22 11.70 1.84
N ASN A 7 14.57 10.53 1.85
CA ASN A 7 14.53 9.72 0.64
C ASN A 7 13.58 10.41 -0.36
N LYS A 8 14.02 10.61 -1.60
CA LYS A 8 13.12 11.21 -2.60
C LYS A 8 11.97 10.26 -2.89
N ASP A 9 12.29 9.00 -3.14
CA ASP A 9 11.34 8.00 -3.58
C ASP A 9 11.54 6.70 -2.79
N HIS A 10 10.46 6.14 -2.24
CA HIS A 10 10.50 4.85 -1.55
C HIS A 10 9.62 3.82 -2.26
N HIS A 11 10.26 2.77 -2.78
CA HIS A 11 9.59 1.72 -3.54
C HIS A 11 9.68 0.37 -2.84
N ILE A 12 8.53 -0.27 -2.67
CA ILE A 12 8.43 -1.65 -2.18
C ILE A 12 7.75 -2.49 -3.24
N HIS A 13 8.37 -3.61 -3.57
CA HIS A 13 7.85 -4.58 -4.52
C HIS A 13 7.86 -5.98 -3.89
N SER A 14 6.68 -6.58 -3.76
CA SER A 14 6.52 -7.98 -3.41
C SER A 14 5.89 -8.75 -4.56
N LYS A 15 6.43 -9.93 -4.84
CA LYS A 15 5.90 -10.87 -5.83
C LYS A 15 6.10 -12.28 -5.34
N ASP A 16 5.01 -12.98 -5.10
CA ASP A 16 5.02 -14.42 -4.84
C ASP A 16 4.04 -15.12 -5.78
N PRO A 17 4.31 -16.40 -6.10
CA PRO A 17 3.39 -17.19 -6.91
C PRO A 17 2.29 -17.87 -6.09
N ASP A 18 2.52 -18.09 -4.81
CA ASP A 18 1.64 -18.84 -3.91
C ASP A 18 2.08 -18.55 -2.46
N ASN A 19 1.23 -17.94 -1.64
CA ASN A 19 1.51 -17.78 -0.22
C ASN A 19 0.24 -18.02 0.61
N LYS A 20 0.42 -18.41 1.87
CA LYS A 20 -0.71 -18.43 2.81
C LYS A 20 -1.07 -17.02 3.24
N ASP A 21 -0.06 -16.27 3.68
CA ASP A 21 -0.24 -14.94 4.25
C ASP A 21 0.88 -14.01 3.77
N GLN A 22 0.49 -12.87 3.21
CA GLN A 22 1.40 -11.83 2.73
C GLN A 22 1.22 -10.55 3.54
N HIS A 23 2.31 -10.06 4.11
CA HIS A 23 2.32 -8.83 4.88
C HIS A 23 3.37 -7.87 4.36
N ILE A 24 2.92 -6.72 3.88
CA ILE A 24 3.81 -5.61 3.49
C ILE A 24 3.67 -4.50 4.52
N HIS A 25 4.79 -4.15 5.14
CA HIS A 25 4.85 -3.06 6.10
C HIS A 25 5.88 -2.02 5.65
N SER A 26 5.41 -0.79 5.45
CA SER A 26 6.24 0.35 5.10
C SER A 26 6.07 1.46 6.12
N LYS A 27 7.20 1.97 6.60
CA LYS A 27 7.24 3.15 7.45
C LYS A 27 8.45 3.99 7.07
N ASP A 28 8.17 5.16 6.54
CA ASP A 28 9.16 6.19 6.23
C ASP A 28 8.76 7.44 7.01
N PRO A 29 9.70 8.19 7.61
CA PRO A 29 9.38 9.47 8.25
C PRO A 29 9.12 10.61 7.26
N ASN A 30 9.76 10.63 6.10
CA ASN A 30 9.63 11.68 5.08
C ASN A 30 10.05 11.15 3.70
N ASN A 31 9.15 11.18 2.73
CA ASN A 31 9.46 10.95 1.32
C ASN A 31 8.67 11.90 0.41
N LYS A 32 9.07 12.06 -0.86
CA LYS A 32 8.21 12.78 -1.82
C LYS A 32 7.17 11.84 -2.38
N ASP A 33 7.65 10.70 -2.86
CA ASP A 33 6.83 9.71 -3.54
C ASP A 33 7.03 8.35 -2.88
N ARG A 34 5.93 7.62 -2.69
CA ARG A 34 5.99 6.26 -2.15
C ARG A 34 5.13 5.33 -2.97
N HIS A 35 5.74 4.25 -3.48
CA HIS A 35 5.01 3.23 -4.20
C HIS A 35 5.16 1.86 -3.58
N ILE A 36 4.02 1.26 -3.21
CA ILE A 36 3.95 -0.14 -2.80
C ILE A 36 3.27 -0.91 -3.92
N HIS A 37 3.96 -1.92 -4.46
CA HIS A 37 3.35 -2.86 -5.39
C HIS A 37 3.43 -4.27 -4.83
N SER A 38 2.28 -4.92 -4.74
CA SER A 38 2.15 -6.33 -4.41
C SER A 38 1.48 -7.09 -5.52
N LYS A 39 2.00 -8.28 -5.82
CA LYS A 39 1.34 -9.24 -6.70
C LYS A 39 1.50 -10.65 -6.11
N ASP A 40 0.40 -11.34 -5.92
CA ASP A 40 0.39 -12.77 -5.60
C ASP A 40 -0.64 -13.44 -6.50
N ARG A 41 -0.43 -14.71 -6.86
CA ARG A 41 -1.37 -15.44 -7.71
C ARG A 41 -2.51 -16.04 -6.89
N ASP A 42 -2.14 -16.61 -5.75
CA ASP A 42 -3.01 -17.29 -4.82
C ASP A 42 -2.55 -16.92 -3.41
N ASN A 43 -3.45 -16.32 -2.64
CA ASN A 43 -3.19 -15.99 -1.24
C ASN A 43 -4.42 -16.30 -0.38
N LYS A 44 -4.26 -16.56 0.92
CA LYS A 44 -5.44 -16.53 1.82
C LYS A 44 -5.64 -15.11 2.32
N ASP A 45 -4.60 -14.54 2.93
CA ASP A 45 -4.71 -13.25 3.59
C ASP A 45 -3.63 -12.29 3.11
N HIS A 46 -4.02 -11.17 2.51
CA HIS A 46 -3.10 -10.13 2.04
C HIS A 46 -3.27 -8.85 2.86
N HIS A 47 -2.18 -8.35 3.45
CA HIS A 47 -2.20 -7.14 4.27
C HIS A 47 -1.11 -6.16 3.85
N ILE A 48 -1.49 -4.96 3.47
CA ILE A 48 -0.58 -3.83 3.29
C ILE A 48 -0.81 -2.83 4.42
N HIS A 49 0.24 -2.49 5.16
CA HIS A 49 0.24 -1.35 6.06
C HIS A 49 1.32 -0.36 5.67
N SER A 50 0.90 0.88 5.45
CA SER A 50 1.74 1.97 5.03
C SER A 50 1.51 3.16 5.95
N LYS A 51 2.60 3.73 6.49
CA LYS A 51 2.52 4.92 7.33
C LYS A 51 3.63 5.89 6.97
N ASP A 52 3.25 7.04 6.43
CA ASP A 52 4.12 8.21 6.30
C ASP A 52 3.57 9.35 7.16
N PRO A 53 4.42 10.16 7.80
CA PRO A 53 4.04 11.45 8.36
C PRO A 53 3.92 12.56 7.31
N ASP A 54 4.80 12.57 6.29
CA ASP A 54 4.91 13.62 5.28
C ASP A 54 5.37 12.98 3.96
N ASN A 55 4.40 12.69 3.10
CA ASN A 55 4.60 12.10 1.79
C ASN A 55 3.68 12.78 0.80
N LYS A 56 4.19 13.28 -0.32
CA LYS A 56 3.33 14.05 -1.22
C LYS A 56 2.40 13.15 -2.01
N ASP A 57 2.94 12.04 -2.52
CA ASP A 57 2.26 11.23 -3.52
C ASP A 57 2.36 9.72 -3.18
N PRO A 58 1.62 9.23 -2.16
CA PRO A 58 1.47 7.79 -1.89
C PRO A 58 0.64 7.04 -2.94
N HIS A 59 1.21 5.94 -3.42
CA HIS A 59 0.56 4.97 -4.30
C HIS A 59 0.68 3.54 -3.79
N ILE A 60 -0.45 2.85 -3.63
CA ILE A 60 -0.50 1.43 -3.29
C ILE A 60 -1.19 0.68 -4.42
N HIS A 61 -0.54 -0.34 -4.96
CA HIS A 61 -1.06 -1.19 -6.03
C HIS A 61 -0.98 -2.66 -5.63
N SER A 62 -2.12 -3.32 -5.54
CA SER A 62 -2.22 -4.73 -5.19
C SER A 62 -2.96 -5.48 -6.28
N LYS A 63 -2.43 -6.62 -6.73
CA LYS A 63 -3.11 -7.50 -7.68
C LYS A 63 -3.03 -8.95 -7.22
N HIS A 64 -4.18 -9.51 -6.88
CA HIS A 64 -4.35 -10.91 -6.53
C HIS A 64 -5.49 -11.49 -7.37
N PRO A 65 -5.30 -12.57 -8.12
CA PRO A 65 -6.39 -13.26 -8.80
C PRO A 65 -7.34 -13.94 -7.80
N ASP A 66 -6.77 -14.66 -6.86
CA ASP A 66 -7.46 -15.45 -5.84
C ASP A 66 -6.92 -15.08 -4.46
N ASN A 67 -7.78 -14.47 -3.65
CA ASN A 67 -7.48 -14.12 -2.27
C ASN A 67 -8.72 -14.33 -1.39
N LYS A 68 -8.60 -14.69 -0.11
CA LYS A 68 -9.79 -14.71 0.76
C LYS A 68 -10.03 -13.33 1.34
N ASP A 69 -9.01 -12.80 1.99
CA ASP A 69 -9.09 -11.56 2.75
C ASP A 69 -8.01 -10.58 2.29
N HIS A 70 -8.42 -9.38 1.90
CA HIS A 70 -7.50 -8.33 1.45
C HIS A 70 -7.68 -7.07 2.28
N HIS A 71 -6.62 -6.67 2.98
CA HIS A 71 -6.60 -5.49 3.81
C HIS A 71 -5.51 -4.51 3.36
N ILE A 72 -5.90 -3.27 3.12
CA ILE A 72 -4.96 -2.16 2.88
C ILE A 72 -5.22 -1.09 3.93
N HIS A 73 -4.18 -0.74 4.69
CA HIS A 73 -4.18 0.35 5.64
C HIS A 73 -3.11 1.35 5.26
N SER A 74 -3.53 2.55 4.85
CA SER A 74 -2.65 3.68 4.58
C SER A 74 -2.93 4.80 5.55
N LYS A 75 -1.87 5.42 6.08
CA LYS A 75 -1.98 6.63 6.87
C LYS A 75 -0.91 7.62 6.42
N ASP A 76 -1.37 8.77 5.95
CA ASP A 76 -0.57 9.93 5.62
C ASP A 76 -1.24 11.16 6.25
N PRO A 77 -0.62 11.88 7.18
CA PRO A 77 -1.19 13.12 7.73
C PRO A 77 -1.19 14.26 6.70
N ASP A 78 -0.15 14.32 5.87
CA ASP A 78 0.16 15.44 4.99
C ASP A 78 0.58 14.90 3.62
N ASN A 79 -0.37 14.86 2.68
CA ASN A 79 -0.09 14.55 1.29
C ASN A 79 -0.86 15.46 0.32
N LYS A 80 -0.47 15.41 -0.95
CA LYS A 80 -1.20 16.07 -2.02
C LYS A 80 -2.18 15.12 -2.67
N ASP A 81 -1.70 13.93 -3.04
CA ASP A 81 -2.45 12.95 -3.80
C ASP A 81 -2.28 11.57 -3.18
N HIS A 82 -3.38 10.83 -2.97
CA HIS A 82 -3.33 9.46 -2.48
C HIS A 82 -4.08 8.51 -3.38
N HIS A 83 -3.41 7.45 -3.79
CA HIS A 83 -3.99 6.44 -4.67
C HIS A 83 -3.82 5.05 -4.10
N ILE A 84 -4.94 4.36 -3.92
CA ILE A 84 -4.96 2.93 -3.65
C ILE A 84 -5.66 2.25 -4.82
N HIS A 85 -4.97 1.32 -5.47
CA HIS A 85 -5.57 0.43 -6.45
C HIS A 85 -5.45 -1.01 -5.99
N SER A 86 -6.59 -1.67 -5.80
CA SER A 86 -6.69 -3.08 -5.46
C SER A 86 -7.47 -3.81 -6.54
N LYS A 87 -6.90 -4.88 -7.10
CA LYS A 87 -7.62 -5.76 -8.01
C LYS A 87 -7.58 -7.18 -7.48
N ASP A 88 -8.77 -7.67 -7.12
CA ASP A 88 -8.99 -9.01 -6.60
C ASP A 88 -10.30 -9.59 -7.16
N PRO A 89 -10.23 -10.31 -8.31
CA PRO A 89 -11.41 -10.88 -8.96
C PRO A 89 -12.19 -11.85 -8.07
N ASP A 90 -11.50 -12.71 -7.33
CA ASP A 90 -12.09 -13.82 -6.57
C ASP A 90 -11.88 -13.65 -5.06
N ASN A 91 -12.14 -12.44 -4.55
CA ASN A 91 -11.97 -12.13 -3.13
C ASN A 91 -13.26 -12.14 -2.32
N LYS A 92 -13.19 -12.72 -1.11
CA LYS A 92 -14.34 -12.79 -0.20
C LYS A 92 -14.54 -11.47 0.55
N ASP A 93 -13.49 -10.99 1.20
CA ASP A 93 -13.55 -9.79 2.05
C ASP A 93 -12.45 -8.79 1.69
N GLN A 94 -12.83 -7.60 1.21
CA GLN A 94 -11.89 -6.50 0.93
C GLN A 94 -12.13 -5.33 1.87
N HIS A 95 -11.06 -4.88 2.52
CA HIS A 95 -11.07 -3.73 3.41
C HIS A 95 -9.93 -2.77 3.05
N ILE A 96 -10.31 -1.59 2.56
CA ILE A 96 -9.37 -0.51 2.30
C ILE A 96 -9.66 0.63 3.28
N HIS A 97 -8.67 0.93 4.12
CA HIS A 97 -8.67 2.04 5.04
C HIS A 97 -7.55 2.99 4.70
N SER A 98 -7.93 4.23 4.44
CA SER A 98 -7.01 5.34 4.28
C SER A 98 -7.39 6.46 5.23
N LYS A 99 -6.38 7.01 5.91
CA LYS A 99 -6.54 8.20 6.75
C LYS A 99 -5.58 9.27 6.27
N ASP A 100 -6.21 10.32 5.72
CA ASP A 100 -5.54 11.40 5.01
C ASP A 100 -6.21 12.75 5.32
N PRO A 101 -5.86 13.38 6.46
CA PRO A 101 -6.52 14.60 6.94
C PRO A 101 -6.34 15.80 6.02
N ASN A 102 -5.19 15.93 5.37
CA ASN A 102 -4.81 17.12 4.60
C ASN A 102 -4.65 16.85 3.09
N ASN A 103 -5.22 15.75 2.60
CA ASN A 103 -5.15 15.34 1.20
C ASN A 103 -6.00 16.24 0.29
N LYS A 104 -5.48 16.58 -0.89
CA LYS A 104 -6.24 17.29 -1.93
C LYS A 104 -7.02 16.33 -2.82
N ASP A 105 -6.39 15.23 -3.23
CA ASP A 105 -6.97 14.25 -4.15
C ASP A 105 -6.83 12.82 -3.62
N HIS A 106 -7.97 12.16 -3.39
CA HIS A 106 -8.01 10.80 -2.86
C HIS A 106 -8.75 9.86 -3.80
N HIS A 107 -8.03 8.85 -4.30
CA HIS A 107 -8.56 7.83 -5.19
C HIS A 107 -8.36 6.44 -4.59
N ILE A 108 -9.48 5.72 -4.42
CA ILE A 108 -9.48 4.30 -4.04
C ILE A 108 -10.26 3.57 -5.12
N HIS A 109 -9.61 2.60 -5.79
CA HIS A 109 -10.21 1.78 -6.83
C HIS A 109 -9.95 0.30 -6.61
#